data_AF-A0A6L6EHX2-F1
#
_entry.id   AF-A0A6L6EHX2-F1
#
_cell.length_a   1.000
_cell.length_b   1.000
_cell.length_c   1.000
_cell.angle_alpha   90.00
_cell.angle_beta   90.00
_cell.angle_gamma   90.00
#
_symmetry.space_group_name_H-M   'P 1'
#
loop_
_entity.id
_entity.type
_entity.pdbx_description
1 polymer ?
#
loop_
_entity_poly.entity_id
_entity_poly.type
_entity_poly.pdbx_seq_one_letter_code
_entity_poly.pdbx_strand_id
1 'polypeptide(L)'
;MQIDPLMAMRHCGPEREQNVVSESLPNSTLVKPKHKNRRRFWSAIVVIVIWFGASGVFGPLFGKLSTVQENDNSAFLPDSAESTKAGKIVANFSKDANTQIPTLVLLEGSVDVAKIAAINAHLQTLPALHIQYLSPYKGSSDSGVPMSDYFVPGQPLFAFPSTDGKALLINLPVTSNV
;
A
#
# COMPACT_ATOMS: atom_id res chain seq x y z
N MET A 1 -41.63 47.67 -15.98
CA MET A 1 -40.60 46.80 -16.64
C MET A 1 -40.46 45.52 -15.79
N GLN A 2 -41.43 44.61 -15.73
CA GLN A 2 -42.35 44.10 -16.77
C GLN A 2 -41.57 43.61 -18.00
N ILE A 3 -41.40 42.29 -18.20
CA ILE A 3 -42.37 41.18 -18.43
C ILE A 3 -42.57 40.98 -19.93
N ASP A 4 -42.41 39.71 -20.33
CA ASP A 4 -42.46 39.14 -21.69
C ASP A 4 -43.92 38.97 -22.21
N PRO A 5 -44.18 38.17 -23.26
CA PRO A 5 -43.90 38.41 -24.67
C PRO A 5 -45.23 38.44 -25.48
N LEU A 6 -45.28 37.82 -26.68
CA LEU A 6 -46.47 37.49 -27.49
C LEU A 6 -47.26 38.64 -28.16
N MET A 7 -47.05 38.78 -29.48
CA MET A 7 -48.06 39.25 -30.44
C MET A 7 -47.73 38.60 -31.81
N ALA A 8 -48.31 37.44 -32.14
CA ALA A 8 -49.62 37.24 -32.77
C ALA A 8 -49.66 37.54 -34.29
N MET A 9 -49.63 36.45 -35.08
CA MET A 9 -50.36 36.15 -36.33
C MET A 9 -50.85 37.28 -37.28
N ARG A 10 -50.78 37.05 -38.61
CA ARG A 10 -51.95 36.71 -39.50
C ARG A 10 -51.63 36.66 -41.02
N HIS A 11 -52.57 36.08 -41.77
CA HIS A 11 -52.77 36.07 -43.23
C HIS A 11 -51.79 35.24 -44.11
N CYS A 12 -52.16 34.36 -45.08
CA CYS A 12 -53.35 33.54 -45.43
C CYS A 12 -53.84 33.67 -46.90
N GLY A 13 -53.52 32.67 -47.74
CA GLY A 13 -54.19 32.32 -49.03
C GLY A 13 -53.86 33.17 -50.28
N PRO A 14 -54.07 32.69 -51.53
CA PRO A 14 -54.62 31.39 -51.98
C PRO A 14 -53.47 30.39 -52.33
N GLU A 15 -53.36 29.53 -53.38
CA GLU A 15 -54.12 29.21 -54.62
C GLU A 15 -53.78 27.77 -55.15
N ARG A 16 -54.58 27.28 -56.10
CA ARG A 16 -54.45 26.10 -57.02
C ARG A 16 -54.15 24.68 -56.51
N GLU A 17 -55.23 23.90 -56.52
CA GLU A 17 -55.40 22.62 -57.25
C GLU A 17 -54.22 21.63 -57.25
N GLN A 18 -54.30 20.53 -56.51
CA GLN A 18 -55.09 19.34 -56.85
C GLN A 18 -54.70 18.71 -58.20
N ASN A 19 -53.91 17.64 -58.11
CA ASN A 19 -53.92 16.59 -59.13
C ASN A 19 -53.96 15.25 -58.40
N VAL A 20 -55.18 14.77 -58.11
CA VAL A 20 -55.42 13.54 -57.37
C VAL A 20 -55.60 12.41 -58.38
N VAL A 21 -54.59 11.55 -58.53
CA VAL A 21 -54.72 10.27 -59.22
C VAL A 21 -54.49 9.16 -58.19
N SER A 22 -55.53 8.35 -58.03
CA SER A 22 -55.65 7.24 -57.09
C SER A 22 -54.71 6.06 -57.39
N GLU A 23 -54.15 5.45 -56.35
CA GLU A 23 -53.96 4.00 -56.30
C GLU A 23 -53.94 3.45 -54.85
N SER A 24 -53.95 2.13 -54.71
CA SER A 24 -54.51 1.42 -53.54
C SER A 24 -53.54 1.02 -52.42
N LEU A 25 -54.11 0.85 -51.21
CA LEU A 25 -53.55 0.07 -50.10
C LEU A 25 -53.36 -1.43 -50.48
N PRO A 26 -52.67 -2.24 -49.65
CA PRO A 26 -51.39 -2.02 -48.99
C PRO A 26 -50.43 -3.22 -49.20
N ASN A 27 -49.12 -3.12 -48.89
CA ASN A 27 -48.34 -4.34 -48.59
C ASN A 27 -47.09 -4.11 -47.72
N SER A 28 -46.93 -4.93 -46.68
CA SER A 28 -45.76 -4.99 -45.82
C SER A 28 -44.70 -5.94 -46.42
N THR A 29 -43.84 -5.40 -47.28
CA THR A 29 -42.78 -6.16 -47.95
C THR A 29 -41.73 -6.68 -46.95
N LEU A 30 -41.87 -7.95 -46.56
CA LEU A 30 -40.98 -8.64 -45.62
C LEU A 30 -39.50 -8.49 -46.03
N VAL A 31 -38.69 -7.88 -45.16
CA VAL A 31 -37.24 -7.73 -45.37
C VAL A 31 -36.57 -9.10 -45.29
N LYS A 32 -36.39 -9.73 -46.46
CA LYS A 32 -35.68 -11.01 -46.59
C LYS A 32 -34.24 -10.83 -46.09
N PRO A 33 -33.78 -11.61 -45.09
CA PRO A 33 -32.42 -11.48 -44.57
C PRO A 33 -31.40 -11.81 -45.66
N LYS A 34 -30.60 -10.82 -46.07
CA LYS A 34 -29.67 -10.91 -47.21
C LYS A 34 -28.68 -12.07 -46.98
N HIS A 35 -28.55 -12.95 -47.98
CA HIS A 35 -27.96 -14.28 -47.83
C HIS A 35 -26.62 -14.31 -47.08
N LYS A 36 -26.57 -15.06 -45.97
CA LYS A 36 -25.46 -15.14 -45.01
C LYS A 36 -24.17 -15.58 -45.71
N ASN A 37 -23.24 -14.64 -45.92
CA ASN A 37 -21.92 -14.91 -46.51
C ASN A 37 -21.01 -15.64 -45.49
N ARG A 38 -21.33 -16.90 -45.21
CA ARG A 38 -20.63 -17.76 -44.24
C ARG A 38 -19.13 -17.86 -44.54
N ARG A 39 -18.71 -17.79 -45.81
CA ARG A 39 -17.28 -17.85 -46.19
C ARG A 39 -16.50 -16.65 -45.64
N ARG A 40 -17.02 -15.42 -45.77
CA ARG A 40 -16.40 -14.21 -45.19
C ARG A 40 -16.43 -14.19 -43.66
N PHE A 41 -17.47 -14.77 -43.06
CA PHE A 41 -17.55 -14.94 -41.60
C PHE A 41 -16.51 -15.94 -41.07
N TRP A 42 -16.34 -17.08 -41.73
CA TRP A 42 -15.29 -18.05 -41.40
C TRP A 42 -13.88 -17.51 -41.60
N SER A 43 -13.60 -16.73 -42.66
CA SER A 43 -12.29 -16.09 -42.81
C SER A 43 -12.01 -15.07 -41.70
N ALA A 44 -13.02 -14.34 -41.22
CA ALA A 44 -12.85 -13.45 -40.07
C ALA A 44 -12.53 -14.24 -38.77
N ILE A 45 -13.22 -15.36 -38.53
CA ILE A 45 -12.91 -16.26 -37.40
C ILE A 45 -11.47 -16.80 -37.50
N VAL A 46 -11.04 -17.26 -38.69
CA VAL A 46 -9.68 -17.79 -38.88
C VAL A 46 -8.62 -16.71 -38.62
N VAL A 47 -8.82 -15.47 -39.10
CA VAL A 47 -7.91 -14.35 -38.80
C VAL A 47 -7.86 -14.05 -37.30
N ILE A 48 -9.00 -14.07 -36.60
CA ILE A 48 -9.06 -13.88 -35.14
C ILE A 48 -8.32 -15.02 -34.41
N VAL A 49 -8.52 -16.27 -34.80
CA VAL A 49 -7.84 -17.43 -34.19
C VAL A 49 -6.33 -17.38 -34.41
N ILE A 50 -5.87 -17.00 -35.61
CA ILE A 50 -4.44 -16.80 -35.90
C ILE A 50 -3.87 -15.65 -35.07
N TRP A 51 -4.60 -14.53 -34.96
CA TRP A 51 -4.19 -13.38 -34.15
C TRP A 51 -4.04 -13.75 -32.66
N PHE A 52 -5.06 -14.36 -32.06
CA PHE A 52 -5.01 -14.81 -30.66
C PHE A 52 -3.96 -15.91 -30.44
N GLY A 53 -3.76 -16.82 -31.39
CA GLY A 53 -2.69 -17.83 -31.34
C GLY A 53 -1.30 -17.19 -31.32
N ALA A 54 -1.04 -16.22 -32.21
CA ALA A 54 0.20 -15.44 -32.19
C ALA A 54 0.36 -14.66 -30.89
N SER A 55 -0.65 -13.90 -30.44
CA SER A 55 -0.59 -13.15 -29.17
C SER A 55 -0.35 -14.07 -27.97
N GLY A 56 -0.91 -15.28 -27.95
CA GLY A 56 -0.69 -16.26 -26.88
C GLY A 56 0.71 -16.88 -26.87
N VAL A 57 1.30 -17.14 -28.04
CA VAL A 57 2.65 -17.72 -28.15
C VAL A 57 3.75 -16.66 -27.93
N PHE A 58 3.58 -15.44 -28.46
CA PHE A 58 4.56 -14.37 -28.32
C PHE A 58 4.40 -13.54 -27.04
N GLY A 59 3.21 -13.50 -26.42
CA GLY A 59 2.92 -12.77 -25.18
C GLY A 59 3.91 -13.04 -24.02
N PRO A 60 4.23 -14.31 -23.69
CA PRO A 60 5.22 -14.65 -22.66
C PRO A 60 6.64 -14.11 -22.90
N LEU A 61 6.99 -13.75 -24.15
CA LEU A 61 8.29 -13.15 -24.46
C LEU A 61 8.33 -11.65 -24.12
N PHE A 62 7.21 -10.94 -24.25
CA PHE A 62 7.10 -9.56 -23.76
C PHE A 62 7.15 -9.48 -22.23
N GLY A 63 6.66 -10.50 -21.52
CA GLY A 63 6.85 -10.64 -20.07
C GLY A 63 8.33 -10.65 -19.66
N LYS A 64 9.22 -11.19 -20.49
CA LYS A 64 10.68 -11.19 -20.26
C LYS A 64 11.37 -9.85 -20.57
N LEU A 65 10.65 -8.86 -21.11
CA LEU A 65 11.10 -7.47 -21.22
C LEU A 65 10.61 -6.59 -20.06
N SER A 66 9.81 -7.14 -19.13
CA SER A 66 9.42 -6.45 -17.90
C SER A 66 10.56 -6.32 -16.87
N THR A 67 11.74 -6.86 -17.17
CA THR A 67 12.97 -6.72 -16.37
C THR A 67 13.63 -5.34 -16.46
N VAL A 68 13.10 -4.43 -17.30
CA VAL A 68 13.65 -3.07 -17.50
C VAL A 68 13.21 -2.09 -16.39
N GLN A 69 12.18 -2.42 -15.61
CA GLN A 69 11.81 -1.70 -14.38
C GLN A 69 11.36 -2.64 -13.25
N GLU A 70 11.95 -3.84 -13.16
CA GLU A 70 12.09 -4.45 -11.84
C GLU A 70 13.30 -3.76 -11.17
N ASN A 71 13.06 -3.16 -10.00
CA ASN A 71 13.83 -2.03 -9.49
C ASN A 71 15.21 -2.41 -8.92
N ASP A 72 16.18 -2.71 -9.77
CA ASP A 72 17.58 -2.87 -9.36
C ASP A 72 18.31 -1.52 -9.24
N ASN A 73 17.82 -0.70 -8.31
CA ASN A 73 18.49 0.50 -7.81
C ASN A 73 19.40 0.16 -6.60
N SER A 74 19.83 -1.09 -6.47
CA SER A 74 20.54 -1.63 -5.30
C SER A 74 21.86 -2.35 -5.64
N ALA A 75 22.01 -2.90 -6.84
CA ALA A 75 23.25 -3.50 -7.35
C ALA A 75 23.94 -2.63 -8.42
N PHE A 76 23.96 -1.31 -8.20
CA PHE A 76 24.73 -0.32 -8.97
C PHE A 76 26.24 -0.63 -9.10
N LEU A 77 26.73 -1.62 -8.36
CA LEU A 77 28.13 -1.93 -8.12
C LEU A 77 28.32 -3.46 -8.08
N PRO A 78 29.08 -4.07 -9.02
CA PRO A 78 29.33 -5.51 -9.06
C PRO A 78 29.93 -6.08 -7.77
N ASP A 79 29.94 -7.41 -7.60
CA ASP A 79 30.53 -8.09 -6.43
C ASP A 79 31.99 -7.72 -6.11
N SER A 80 32.74 -7.24 -7.11
CA SER A 80 34.11 -6.76 -6.97
C SER A 80 34.22 -5.35 -6.37
N ALA A 81 33.15 -4.55 -6.41
CA ALA A 81 33.15 -3.15 -6.00
C ALA A 81 33.03 -2.97 -4.48
N GLU A 82 33.53 -1.84 -3.99
CA GLU A 82 33.83 -1.66 -2.57
C GLU A 82 32.59 -1.48 -1.71
N SER A 83 31.55 -0.77 -2.18
CA SER A 83 30.29 -0.65 -1.45
C SER A 83 29.58 -2.00 -1.26
N THR A 84 29.68 -2.91 -2.23
CA THR A 84 29.10 -4.27 -2.16
C THR A 84 29.85 -5.13 -1.14
N LYS A 85 31.17 -4.93 -1.00
CA LYS A 85 31.98 -5.52 0.08
C LYS A 85 31.65 -4.89 1.45
N ALA A 86 31.49 -3.56 1.52
CA ALA A 86 31.11 -2.85 2.73
C ALA A 86 29.74 -3.28 3.24
N GLY A 87 28.73 -3.40 2.36
CA GLY A 87 27.40 -3.90 2.72
C GLY A 87 27.43 -5.32 3.30
N LYS A 88 28.24 -6.21 2.73
CA LYS A 88 28.47 -7.58 3.27
C LYS A 88 29.14 -7.58 4.65
N ILE A 89 29.95 -6.56 4.96
CA ILE A 89 30.56 -6.37 6.29
C ILE A 89 29.54 -5.81 7.28
N VAL A 90 28.80 -4.75 6.90
CA VAL A 90 27.73 -4.15 7.72
C VAL A 90 26.67 -5.19 8.11
N ALA A 91 26.27 -6.06 7.17
CA ALA A 91 25.31 -7.13 7.41
C ALA A 91 25.74 -8.18 8.45
N ASN A 92 27.03 -8.22 8.85
CA ASN A 92 27.46 -9.06 9.98
C ASN A 92 27.25 -8.37 11.32
N PHE A 93 27.52 -7.06 11.42
CA PHE A 93 27.21 -6.28 12.64
C PHE A 93 25.71 -6.28 12.95
N SER A 94 24.85 -6.32 11.92
CA SER A 94 23.42 -6.44 12.10
C SER A 94 22.95 -7.77 12.69
N LYS A 95 23.70 -8.88 12.59
CA LYS A 95 23.23 -10.21 13.05
C LYS A 95 23.13 -10.30 14.57
N ASP A 96 24.20 -9.94 15.26
CA ASP A 96 24.27 -10.00 16.73
C ASP A 96 23.49 -8.84 17.37
N ALA A 97 23.32 -7.73 16.65
CA ALA A 97 22.49 -6.60 17.08
C ALA A 97 20.98 -6.80 16.83
N ASN A 98 20.58 -7.76 15.99
CA ASN A 98 19.19 -7.85 15.49
C ASN A 98 18.14 -8.09 16.59
N THR A 99 18.56 -8.65 17.73
CA THR A 99 17.68 -8.94 18.87
C THR A 99 17.66 -7.83 19.92
N GLN A 100 18.56 -6.86 19.91
CA GLN A 100 18.62 -5.78 20.91
C GLN A 100 18.04 -4.48 20.34
N ILE A 101 16.87 -4.08 20.87
CA ILE A 101 16.20 -2.82 20.56
C ILE A 101 16.61 -1.77 21.61
N PRO A 102 17.31 -0.68 21.24
CA PRO A 102 17.63 0.39 22.18
C PRO A 102 16.38 1.23 22.49
N THR A 103 15.81 1.06 23.68
CA THR A 103 14.63 1.82 24.13
C THR A 103 15.07 2.94 25.05
N LEU A 104 14.98 4.18 24.56
CA LEU A 104 15.36 5.38 25.28
C LEU A 104 14.15 6.03 25.96
N VAL A 105 14.19 6.16 27.28
CA VAL A 105 13.16 6.84 28.08
C VAL A 105 13.73 8.15 28.60
N LEU A 106 13.11 9.27 28.22
CA LEU A 106 13.42 10.60 28.75
C LEU A 106 12.44 10.95 29.87
N LEU A 107 12.97 11.30 31.04
CA LEU A 107 12.21 11.86 32.16
C LEU A 107 12.55 13.35 32.29
N GLU A 108 11.56 14.22 32.18
CA GLU A 108 11.72 15.67 32.36
C GLU A 108 11.33 16.12 33.77
N GLY A 109 12.05 17.10 34.32
CA GLY A 109 11.85 17.64 35.67
C GLY A 109 13.16 18.04 36.34
N SER A 110 13.11 18.63 37.54
CA SER A 110 14.34 18.92 38.31
C SER A 110 15.01 17.63 38.77
N VAL A 111 16.26 17.41 38.37
CA VAL A 111 17.06 16.21 38.65
C VAL A 111 18.20 16.55 39.62
N ASP A 112 18.03 16.13 40.88
CA ASP A 112 19.03 16.28 41.94
C ASP A 112 19.74 14.95 42.20
N VAL A 113 20.92 14.98 42.84
CA VAL A 113 21.72 13.77 43.17
C VAL A 113 20.89 12.69 43.89
N ALA A 114 20.02 13.09 44.83
CA ALA A 114 19.13 12.17 45.54
C ALA A 114 18.07 11.52 44.62
N LYS A 115 17.57 12.24 43.61
CA LYS A 115 16.62 11.70 42.62
C LYS A 115 17.33 10.74 41.67
N ILE A 116 18.56 11.05 41.23
CA ILE A 116 19.38 10.14 40.41
C ILE A 116 19.61 8.82 41.17
N ALA A 117 19.96 8.88 42.45
CA ALA A 117 20.15 7.69 43.29
C ALA A 117 18.85 6.88 43.45
N ALA A 118 17.72 7.53 43.73
CA ALA A 118 16.42 6.87 43.87
C ALA A 118 15.95 6.20 42.56
N ILE A 119 16.15 6.87 41.41
CA ILE A 119 15.83 6.33 40.09
C ILE A 119 16.74 5.13 39.78
N ASN A 120 18.06 5.24 39.95
CA ASN A 120 18.98 4.11 39.71
C ASN A 120 18.68 2.89 40.60
N ALA A 121 18.24 3.10 41.85
CA ALA A 121 17.77 2.03 42.72
C ALA A 121 16.46 1.40 42.22
N HIS A 122 15.49 2.20 41.79
CA HIS A 122 14.24 1.70 41.21
C HIS A 122 14.46 0.97 39.87
N LEU A 123 15.43 1.39 39.05
CA LEU A 123 15.80 0.70 37.82
C LEU A 123 16.19 -0.76 38.09
N GLN A 124 16.90 -1.05 39.19
CA GLN A 124 17.24 -2.45 39.54
C GLN A 124 16.01 -3.31 39.90
N THR A 125 14.87 -2.70 40.23
CA THR A 125 13.61 -3.40 40.55
C THR A 125 12.75 -3.66 39.32
N LEU A 126 12.97 -2.96 38.19
CA LEU A 126 12.14 -3.09 36.99
C LEU A 126 12.06 -4.52 36.43
N PRO A 127 13.14 -5.33 36.35
CA PRO A 127 13.05 -6.69 35.79
C PRO A 127 12.12 -7.62 36.57
N ALA A 128 11.88 -7.36 37.85
CA ALA A 128 10.99 -8.16 38.70
C ALA A 128 9.51 -7.72 38.63
N LEU A 129 9.21 -6.57 38.02
CA LEU A 129 7.83 -6.13 37.80
C LEU A 129 7.17 -7.02 36.75
N HIS A 130 5.90 -7.35 36.95
CA HIS A 130 5.12 -8.14 36.00
C HIS A 130 4.25 -7.23 35.15
N ILE A 131 4.27 -7.45 33.83
CA ILE A 131 3.40 -6.79 32.87
C ILE A 131 2.01 -7.43 33.00
N GLN A 132 1.10 -6.70 33.65
CA GLN A 132 -0.30 -7.08 33.72
C GLN A 132 -1.03 -6.61 32.45
N TYR A 133 -1.53 -7.56 31.66
CA TYR A 133 -2.24 -7.25 30.42
C TYR A 133 -3.63 -6.69 30.70
N LEU A 134 -3.98 -5.60 30.01
CA LEU A 134 -5.29 -4.94 30.10
C LEU A 134 -6.44 -5.78 29.49
N SER A 135 -6.09 -6.86 28.78
CA SER A 135 -6.98 -7.91 28.29
C SER A 135 -6.17 -9.21 28.16
N PRO A 136 -6.67 -10.38 28.61
CA PRO A 136 -5.89 -11.62 28.61
C PRO A 136 -5.60 -12.08 27.18
N TYR A 137 -4.30 -12.21 26.85
CA TYR A 137 -3.86 -12.82 25.60
C TYR A 137 -3.90 -14.34 25.71
N LYS A 138 -4.00 -15.04 24.58
CA LYS A 138 -4.15 -16.52 24.54
C LYS A 138 -2.85 -17.22 25.00
N GLY A 139 -2.69 -17.38 26.31
CA GLY A 139 -1.52 -17.96 26.96
C GLY A 139 -0.99 -17.17 28.16
N SER A 140 -1.51 -15.97 28.45
CA SER A 140 -1.12 -15.21 29.64
C SER A 140 -1.67 -15.88 30.91
N SER A 141 -0.79 -16.14 31.88
CA SER A 141 -1.18 -16.50 33.25
C SER A 141 -1.76 -15.29 33.99
N ASP A 142 -2.61 -15.51 35.00
CA ASP A 142 -3.20 -14.44 35.83
C ASP A 142 -2.13 -13.55 36.52
N SER A 143 -0.92 -14.09 36.70
CA SER A 143 0.25 -13.39 37.25
C SER A 143 0.84 -12.29 36.34
N GLY A 144 0.50 -12.26 35.05
CA GLY A 144 1.24 -11.50 34.04
C GLY A 144 2.57 -12.16 33.64
N VAL A 145 3.36 -11.49 32.80
CA VAL A 145 4.71 -11.92 32.36
C VAL A 145 5.76 -10.97 32.95
N PRO A 146 6.88 -11.46 33.51
CA PRO A 146 7.89 -10.59 34.12
C PRO A 146 8.62 -9.75 33.06
N MET A 147 8.95 -8.51 33.41
CA MET A 147 9.64 -7.55 32.54
C MET A 147 11.06 -8.05 32.17
N SER A 148 11.66 -8.93 32.97
CA SER A 148 12.94 -9.60 32.71
C SER A 148 13.01 -10.25 31.33
N ASP A 149 11.90 -10.84 30.88
CA ASP A 149 11.87 -11.64 29.64
C ASP A 149 11.99 -10.74 28.41
N TYR A 150 11.58 -9.47 28.56
CA TYR A 150 11.69 -8.41 27.55
C TYR A 150 12.99 -7.61 27.63
N PHE A 151 13.92 -7.92 28.54
CA PHE A 151 15.22 -7.23 28.65
C PHE A 151 16.41 -8.14 28.28
N VAL A 152 17.47 -7.55 27.74
CA VAL A 152 18.72 -8.28 27.44
C VAL A 152 19.39 -8.73 28.75
N PRO A 153 19.60 -10.05 28.97
CA PRO A 153 20.12 -10.56 30.24
C PRO A 153 21.50 -9.99 30.60
N GLY A 154 21.67 -9.64 31.88
CA GLY A 154 22.94 -9.15 32.44
C GLY A 154 23.34 -7.72 32.06
N GLN A 155 22.54 -7.00 31.25
CA GLN A 155 22.76 -5.58 30.99
C GLN A 155 22.32 -4.73 32.19
N PRO A 156 23.17 -3.85 32.75
CA PRO A 156 22.79 -2.96 33.83
C PRO A 156 21.84 -1.86 33.34
N LEU A 157 20.80 -1.56 34.11
CA LEU A 157 19.93 -0.42 33.88
C LEU A 157 20.46 0.80 34.66
N PHE A 158 20.66 1.92 33.98
CA PHE A 158 21.23 3.14 34.57
C PHE A 158 20.72 4.43 33.91
N ALA A 159 20.75 5.50 34.70
CA ALA A 159 20.28 6.83 34.35
C ALA A 159 21.42 7.81 34.07
N PHE A 160 21.29 8.56 32.97
CA PHE A 160 22.16 9.66 32.58
C PHE A 160 21.46 11.01 32.86
N PRO A 161 21.93 11.84 33.79
CA PRO A 161 21.37 13.18 34.00
C PRO A 161 21.78 14.14 32.85
N SER A 162 20.88 15.06 32.49
CA SER A 162 21.20 16.20 31.63
C SER A 162 22.17 17.16 32.31
N THR A 163 23.07 17.77 31.54
CA THR A 163 24.03 18.81 32.00
C THR A 163 23.34 20.00 32.67
N ASP A 164 22.08 20.29 32.32
CA ASP A 164 21.31 21.40 32.88
C ASP A 164 20.40 21.00 34.07
N GLY A 165 20.41 19.72 34.47
CA GLY A 165 19.60 19.21 35.58
C GLY A 165 18.08 19.19 35.34
N LYS A 166 17.60 19.39 34.10
CA LYS A 166 16.14 19.42 33.78
C LYS A 166 15.59 18.15 33.15
N ALA A 167 16.44 17.18 32.85
CA ALA A 167 16.03 15.89 32.31
C ALA A 167 16.99 14.77 32.69
N LEU A 168 16.55 13.53 32.54
CA LEU A 168 17.30 12.32 32.80
C LEU A 168 16.92 11.26 31.77
N LEU A 169 17.92 10.71 31.09
CA LEU A 169 17.78 9.70 30.04
C LEU A 169 18.09 8.32 30.62
N ILE A 170 17.25 7.34 30.31
CA ILE A 170 17.42 5.94 30.70
C ILE A 170 17.52 5.12 29.42
N ASN A 171 18.52 4.23 29.35
CA ASN A 171 18.60 3.20 28.32
C ASN A 171 18.01 1.90 28.86
N LEU A 172 16.93 1.42 28.23
CA LEU A 172 16.35 0.10 28.46
C LEU A 172 16.76 -0.79 27.27
N PRO A 173 17.63 -1.80 27.47
CA PRO A 173 18.03 -2.75 26.43
C PRO A 173 16.92 -3.80 26.29
N VAL A 174 15.95 -3.54 25.41
CA VAL A 174 14.83 -4.44 25.16
C VAL A 174 15.26 -5.55 24.20
N THR A 175 14.81 -6.78 24.43
CA THR A 175 15.00 -7.90 23.50
C THR A 175 13.79 -8.11 22.60
N SER A 176 14.02 -8.41 21.32
CA SER A 176 12.98 -8.84 20.37
C SER A 176 12.79 -10.36 20.31
N ASN A 177 13.53 -11.12 21.14
CA ASN A 177 13.45 -12.57 21.23
C ASN A 177 12.55 -12.95 22.42
N VAL A 178 11.23 -12.86 22.20
CA VAL A 178 10.14 -13.06 23.16
C VAL A 178 8.96 -13.80 22.52
#